data_AF-A0A3A8AQ76-F1
#
_entry.id   AF-A0A3A8AQ76-F1
#
_cell.length_a   1.000
_cell.length_b   1.000
_cell.length_c   1.000
_cell.angle_alpha   90.00
_cell.angle_beta   90.00
_cell.angle_gamma   90.00
#
_symmetry.space_group_name_H-M   'P 1'
#
loop_
_entity.id
_entity.type
_entity.pdbx_description
1 polymer ?
#
loop_
_entity_poly.entity_id
_entity_poly.type
_entity_poly.pdbx_seq_one_letter_code
_entity_poly.pdbx_strand_id
1 'polypeptide(L)'
;MTHHRYTTPGTRLTWSDISEWVDAAHRIGRRQLSAARNRAYAAHAAALPRELIDRETHAPLLEAALHLLKYGHPSLARPQRGHRANHPTTPVIMDLMNRLAILKRRDEKAAGDNWAAMFGGSDAHSD
;
A
#
# COMPACT_ATOMS: atom_id res chain seq x y z
N MET A 1 8.58 -10.92 -18.17
CA MET A 1 7.64 -10.02 -17.47
C MET A 1 8.17 -8.61 -17.59
N THR A 2 7.40 -7.69 -18.19
CA THR A 2 7.83 -6.30 -18.37
C THR A 2 7.78 -5.59 -17.01
N HIS A 3 8.92 -5.30 -16.40
CA HIS A 3 8.98 -4.48 -15.18
C HIS A 3 8.57 -3.05 -15.55
N HIS A 4 7.33 -2.67 -15.23
CA HIS A 4 6.87 -1.30 -15.41
C HIS A 4 7.57 -0.43 -14.37
N ARG A 5 8.33 0.54 -14.86
CA ARG A 5 8.99 1.55 -14.02
C ARG A 5 8.11 2.80 -14.02
N TYR A 6 7.79 3.26 -12.82
CA TYR A 6 7.01 4.46 -12.59
C TYR A 6 7.93 5.61 -12.19
N THR A 7 7.46 6.84 -12.38
CA THR A 7 8.18 8.05 -11.99
C THR A 7 7.25 8.95 -11.21
N THR A 8 7.73 9.48 -10.08
CA THR A 8 6.99 10.50 -9.34
C THR A 8 6.87 11.78 -10.18
N PRO A 9 5.66 12.22 -10.55
CA PRO A 9 5.48 13.37 -11.43
C PRO A 9 6.19 14.63 -10.93
N GLY A 10 6.85 15.35 -11.84
CA GLY A 10 7.62 16.54 -11.50
C GLY A 10 8.96 16.25 -10.79
N THR A 11 9.42 14.99 -10.78
CA THR A 11 10.73 14.61 -10.23
C THR A 11 11.42 13.56 -11.11
N ARG A 12 12.69 13.26 -10.82
CA ARG A 12 13.43 12.13 -11.41
C ARG A 12 13.41 10.86 -10.56
N LEU A 13 12.56 10.80 -9.54
CA LEU A 13 12.48 9.65 -8.65
C LEU A 13 11.68 8.54 -9.34
N THR A 14 12.35 7.44 -9.64
CA THR A 14 11.75 6.25 -10.24
C THR A 14 11.60 5.13 -9.23
N TRP A 15 10.59 4.29 -9.41
CA TRP A 15 10.28 3.15 -8.56
C TRP A 15 9.51 2.09 -9.37
N SER A 16 9.56 0.84 -8.92
CA SER A 16 8.97 -0.32 -9.60
C SER A 16 8.24 -1.28 -8.67
N ASP A 17 8.33 -1.06 -7.36
CA ASP A 17 7.60 -1.78 -6.31
C ASP A 17 7.22 -0.83 -5.15
N ILE A 18 6.52 -1.36 -4.14
CA ILE A 18 6.02 -0.57 -3.00
C ILE A 18 7.17 -0.09 -2.12
N SER A 19 8.23 -0.88 -1.97
CA SER A 19 9.40 -0.50 -1.17
C SER A 19 10.10 0.71 -1.78
N GLU A 20 10.38 0.68 -3.08
CA GLU A 20 10.98 1.79 -3.81
C GLU A 20 10.07 3.03 -3.82
N TRP A 21 8.75 2.85 -3.84
CA TRP A 21 7.79 3.94 -3.69
C TRP A 21 7.89 4.59 -2.31
N VAL A 22 7.94 3.79 -1.23
CA VAL A 22 8.14 4.29 0.16
C VAL A 22 9.48 5.04 0.28
N ASP A 23 10.55 4.49 -0.28
CA ASP A 23 11.86 5.14 -0.31
C ASP A 23 11.83 6.47 -1.05
N ALA A 24 11.10 6.55 -2.17
CA ALA A 24 10.92 7.79 -2.90
C ALA A 24 10.20 8.85 -2.05
N ALA A 25 9.18 8.49 -1.27
CA ALA A 25 8.52 9.40 -0.34
C ALA A 25 9.50 9.97 0.71
N HIS A 26 10.35 9.12 1.28
CA HIS A 26 11.38 9.54 2.23
C HIS A 26 12.43 10.46 1.57
N ARG A 27 12.84 10.16 0.32
CA ARG A 27 13.76 11.02 -0.46
C ARG A 27 13.18 12.40 -0.73
N ILE A 28 11.87 12.52 -0.96
CA ILE A 28 11.20 13.83 -1.08
C ILE A 28 11.26 14.58 0.25
N GLY A 29 11.05 13.88 1.37
CA GLY A 29 11.07 14.47 2.71
C GLY A 29 12.39 15.05 3.14
N ARG A 30 13.50 14.46 2.68
CA ARG A 30 14.85 14.98 2.95
C ARG A 30 15.19 16.27 2.19
N ARG A 31 14.36 16.71 1.24
CA ARG A 31 14.59 17.97 0.51
C ARG A 31 14.24 19.18 1.38
N GLN A 32 14.86 20.31 1.08
CA GLN A 32 14.54 21.59 1.72
C GLN A 32 13.05 21.93 1.57
N LEU A 33 12.51 22.52 2.65
CA LEU A 33 11.15 23.05 2.72
C LEU A 33 10.91 24.02 1.56
N SER A 34 9.98 23.66 0.68
CA SER A 34 9.67 24.44 -0.51
C SER A 34 8.30 24.07 -1.08
N ALA A 35 7.70 25.00 -1.83
CA ALA A 35 6.48 24.72 -2.59
C ALA A 35 6.67 23.56 -3.59
N ALA A 36 7.87 23.46 -4.19
CA ALA A 36 8.22 22.37 -5.09
C ALA A 36 8.21 21.00 -4.38
N ARG A 37 8.74 20.92 -3.16
CA ARG A 37 8.68 19.69 -2.34
C ARG A 37 7.24 19.30 -2.02
N ASN A 38 6.40 20.25 -1.65
CA ASN A 38 4.99 19.98 -1.32
C ASN A 38 4.21 19.48 -2.55
N ARG A 39 4.44 20.06 -3.74
CA ARG A 39 3.88 19.55 -5.00
C ARG A 39 4.36 18.14 -5.33
N ALA A 40 5.66 17.86 -5.15
CA ALA A 40 6.21 16.54 -5.36
C ALA A 40 5.56 15.50 -4.43
N TYR A 41 5.30 15.86 -3.17
CA TYR A 41 4.59 14.99 -2.24
C TYR A 41 3.15 14.68 -2.68
N ALA A 42 2.38 15.70 -3.05
CA ALA A 42 1.00 15.52 -3.47
C ALA A 42 0.91 14.66 -4.74
N ALA A 43 1.79 14.91 -5.71
CA ALA A 43 1.89 14.13 -6.93
C ALA A 43 2.32 12.68 -6.64
N HIS A 44 3.29 12.47 -5.75
CA HIS A 44 3.77 11.14 -5.38
C HIS A 44 2.68 10.28 -4.73
N ALA A 45 1.92 10.87 -3.80
CA ALA A 45 0.83 10.21 -3.10
C ALA A 45 -0.27 9.68 -4.04
N ALA A 46 -0.53 10.41 -5.14
CA ALA A 46 -1.50 10.04 -6.16
C ALA A 46 -0.95 9.10 -7.25
N ALA A 47 0.38 8.95 -7.34
CA ALA A 47 1.01 8.24 -8.45
C ALA A 47 1.08 6.73 -8.25
N LEU A 48 0.75 6.20 -7.07
CA LEU A 48 0.82 4.76 -6.77
C LEU A 48 -0.30 4.00 -7.53
N PRO A 49 0.03 3.16 -8.52
CA PRO A 49 -0.97 2.48 -9.33
C PRO A 49 -1.53 1.26 -8.61
N ARG A 50 -2.80 0.97 -8.89
CA ARG A 50 -3.51 -0.16 -8.32
C ARG A 50 -2.86 -1.50 -8.67
N GLU A 51 -2.32 -1.65 -9.88
CA GLU A 51 -1.69 -2.91 -10.32
C GLU A 51 -0.47 -3.26 -9.48
N LEU A 52 0.26 -2.27 -8.98
CA LEU A 52 1.43 -2.47 -8.14
C LEU A 52 1.02 -2.80 -6.69
N ILE A 53 -0.07 -2.21 -6.21
CA ILE A 53 -0.70 -2.59 -4.93
C ILE A 53 -1.19 -4.04 -4.98
N ASP A 54 -1.90 -4.43 -6.05
CA ASP A 54 -2.50 -5.76 -6.20
C ASP A 54 -1.44 -6.88 -6.30
N ARG A 55 -0.24 -6.57 -6.82
CA ARG A 55 0.88 -7.51 -6.91
C ARG A 55 1.64 -7.69 -5.60
N GLU A 56 1.66 -6.67 -4.74
CA GLU A 56 2.38 -6.74 -3.47
C GLU A 56 1.76 -7.80 -2.56
N THR A 57 2.61 -8.64 -1.97
CA THR A 57 2.20 -9.71 -1.06
C THR A 57 2.73 -9.49 0.35
N HIS A 58 3.69 -8.59 0.54
CA HIS A 58 4.28 -8.31 1.84
C HIS A 58 3.45 -7.24 2.58
N ALA A 59 2.59 -7.70 3.49
CA ALA A 59 1.69 -6.83 4.25
C ALA A 59 2.38 -5.64 4.96
N PRO A 60 3.57 -5.79 5.59
CA PRO A 60 4.27 -4.67 6.20
C PRO A 60 4.59 -3.50 5.23
N LEU A 61 4.87 -3.78 3.95
CA LEU A 61 5.11 -2.72 2.97
C LEU A 61 3.84 -1.95 2.61
N LEU A 62 2.72 -2.67 2.48
CA LEU A 62 1.41 -2.06 2.28
C LEU A 62 1.00 -1.20 3.49
N GLU A 63 1.30 -1.66 4.70
CA GLU A 63 1.07 -0.91 5.94
C GLU A 63 1.94 0.35 6.02
N ALA A 64 3.22 0.26 5.64
CA ALA A 64 4.12 1.41 5.58
C ALA A 64 3.62 2.47 4.59
N ALA A 65 3.20 2.06 3.39
CA ALA A 65 2.62 2.98 2.40
C ALA A 65 1.31 3.61 2.92
N LEU A 66 0.44 2.83 3.55
CA LEU A 66 -0.80 3.31 4.15
C LEU A 66 -0.55 4.29 5.31
N HIS A 67 0.45 4.01 6.13
CA HIS A 67 0.85 4.86 7.25
C HIS A 67 1.32 6.22 6.75
N LEU A 68 2.18 6.25 5.71
CA LEU A 68 2.62 7.48 5.07
C LEU A 68 1.44 8.32 4.54
N LEU A 69 0.45 7.69 3.90
CA LEU A 69 -0.71 8.40 3.37
C LEU A 69 -1.71 8.85 4.43
N LYS A 70 -1.74 8.24 5.62
CA LYS A 70 -2.64 8.64 6.71
C LYS A 70 -2.01 9.63 7.69
N TYR A 71 -0.73 9.47 7.97
CA TYR A 71 -0.04 10.14 9.08
C TYR A 71 1.26 10.82 8.68
N GLY A 72 1.68 10.72 7.41
CA GLY A 72 2.88 11.37 6.91
C GLY A 72 2.75 12.90 6.80
N HIS A 73 3.69 13.52 6.10
CA HIS A 73 3.73 14.96 5.90
C HIS A 73 2.38 15.49 5.33
N PRO A 74 1.87 16.67 5.74
CA PRO A 74 0.54 17.16 5.32
C PRO A 74 0.30 17.22 3.80
N SER A 75 1.35 17.43 3.00
CA SER A 75 1.26 17.42 1.53
C SER A 75 1.26 16.01 0.90
N LEU A 76 1.57 14.98 1.69
CA LEU A 76 1.49 13.56 1.32
C LEU A 76 0.22 12.92 1.91
N ALA A 77 -0.12 13.34 3.13
CA ALA A 77 -1.22 12.80 3.89
C ALA A 77 -2.58 13.16 3.31
N ARG A 78 -3.55 12.28 3.56
CA ARG A 78 -4.95 12.41 3.19
C ARG A 78 -5.49 13.78 3.64
N PRO A 79 -6.24 14.50 2.78
CA PRO A 79 -6.89 15.73 3.19
C PRO A 79 -7.95 15.49 4.28
N GLN A 80 -8.33 16.57 4.96
CA GLN A 80 -9.34 16.56 6.02
C GLN A 80 -10.69 15.98 5.55
N ARG A 81 -11.50 15.50 6.50
CA ARG A 81 -12.71 14.69 6.24
C ARG A 81 -13.67 15.29 5.21
N GLY A 82 -13.76 16.61 5.09
CA GLY A 82 -14.62 17.32 4.14
C GLY A 82 -14.08 17.45 2.69
N HIS A 83 -12.79 17.20 2.44
CA HIS A 83 -12.16 17.39 1.12
C HIS A 83 -11.79 16.07 0.43
N ARG A 84 -12.28 14.94 0.94
CA ARG A 84 -11.83 13.60 0.53
C ARG A 84 -12.50 13.09 -0.74
N ALA A 85 -13.73 13.52 -1.02
CA ALA A 85 -14.58 12.93 -2.06
C ALA A 85 -13.90 12.92 -3.45
N ASN A 86 -13.15 13.98 -3.76
CA ASN A 86 -12.50 14.14 -5.07
C ASN A 86 -10.96 14.15 -4.98
N HIS A 87 -10.39 13.77 -3.83
CA HIS A 87 -8.93 13.83 -3.67
C HIS A 87 -8.27 12.58 -4.27
N PRO A 88 -7.23 12.74 -5.11
CA PRO A 88 -6.63 11.62 -5.85
C PRO A 88 -5.94 10.56 -4.98
N THR A 89 -5.68 10.86 -3.70
CA THR A 89 -5.12 9.87 -2.74
C THR A 89 -6.18 8.99 -2.08
N THR A 90 -7.48 9.34 -2.15
CA THR A 90 -8.55 8.53 -1.56
C THR A 90 -8.64 7.15 -2.22
N PRO A 91 -8.66 7.01 -3.56
CA PRO A 91 -8.65 5.69 -4.21
C PRO A 91 -7.44 4.83 -3.81
N VAL A 92 -6.24 5.42 -3.79
CA VAL A 92 -5.01 4.71 -3.39
C VAL A 92 -5.11 4.14 -1.97
N ILE A 93 -5.64 4.91 -1.02
CA ILE A 93 -5.87 4.46 0.35
C ILE A 93 -6.87 3.30 0.41
N MET A 94 -7.94 3.37 -0.38
CA MET A 94 -8.94 2.29 -0.45
C MET A 94 -8.33 1.01 -1.03
N ASP A 95 -7.54 1.12 -2.10
CA ASP A 95 -6.87 -0.03 -2.73
C ASP A 95 -5.89 -0.70 -1.76
N LEU A 96 -5.08 0.07 -1.02
CA LEU A 96 -4.19 -0.45 0.02
C LEU A 96 -4.96 -1.20 1.12
N MET A 97 -6.05 -0.61 1.61
CA MET A 97 -6.89 -1.24 2.65
C MET A 97 -7.55 -2.53 2.15
N ASN A 98 -8.05 -2.53 0.93
CA ASN A 98 -8.66 -3.70 0.31
C ASN A 98 -7.64 -4.82 0.12
N ARG A 99 -6.42 -4.49 -0.33
CA ARG A 99 -5.35 -5.47 -0.50
C ARG A 99 -4.94 -6.10 0.83
N LEU A 100 -4.78 -5.30 1.88
CA LEU A 100 -4.49 -5.80 3.22
C LEU A 100 -5.59 -6.74 3.73
N ALA A 101 -6.86 -6.42 3.49
CA ALA A 101 -7.97 -7.29 3.87
C ALA A 101 -7.94 -8.63 3.12
N ILE A 102 -7.57 -8.62 1.84
CA ILE A 102 -7.39 -9.85 1.04
C ILE A 102 -6.27 -10.72 1.61
N LEU A 103 -5.12 -10.14 1.94
CA LEU A 103 -3.99 -10.88 2.51
C LEU A 103 -4.35 -11.50 3.87
N LYS A 104 -5.00 -10.73 4.76
CA LYS A 104 -5.46 -11.24 6.07
C LYS A 104 -6.41 -12.43 5.93
N ARG A 105 -7.39 -12.34 5.04
CA ARG A 105 -8.33 -13.45 4.77
C ARG A 105 -7.63 -14.69 4.22
N ARG A 106 -6.60 -14.51 3.40
CA ARG A 106 -5.80 -15.61 2.86
C ARG A 106 -5.04 -16.33 3.97
N ASP A 107 -4.43 -15.59 4.89
CA ASP A 107 -3.68 -16.14 6.01
C ASP A 107 -4.59 -16.87 7.00
N GLU A 108 -5.76 -16.30 7.31
CA GLU A 108 -6.79 -16.95 8.14
C GLU A 108 -7.27 -18.27 7.53
N LYS A 109 -7.53 -18.30 6.22
CA LYS A 109 -7.92 -19.53 5.52
C LYS A 109 -6.82 -20.58 5.56
N ALA A 110 -5.57 -20.19 5.29
CA ALA A 110 -4.44 -21.12 5.34
C ALA A 110 -4.24 -21.71 6.75
N ALA A 111 -4.45 -20.91 7.81
CA ALA A 111 -4.41 -21.38 9.18
C ALA A 111 -5.55 -22.37 9.50
N GLY A 112 -6.77 -22.11 9.01
CA GLY A 112 -7.91 -23.01 9.16
C GLY A 112 -7.71 -24.34 8.43
N ASP A 113 -7.21 -24.31 7.19
CA ASP A 113 -6.90 -25.51 6.40
C ASP A 113 -5.80 -26.35 7.09
N ASN A 114 -4.77 -25.71 7.65
CA ASN A 114 -3.74 -26.39 8.43
C ASN A 114 -4.30 -27.02 9.71
N TRP A 115 -5.17 -26.31 10.44
CA TRP A 115 -5.83 -26.84 11.63
C TRP A 115 -6.71 -28.06 11.31
N ALA A 116 -7.50 -27.99 10.23
CA ALA A 116 -8.31 -29.11 9.76
C ALA A 116 -7.46 -30.32 9.35
N ALA A 117 -6.32 -30.11 8.71
CA ALA A 117 -5.39 -31.18 8.36
C ALA A 117 -4.71 -31.81 9.60
N MET A 118 -4.38 -31.03 10.62
CA MET A 118 -3.73 -31.53 11.84
C MET A 118 -4.69 -32.24 12.80
N PHE A 119 -5.96 -31.81 12.88
CA PHE A 119 -6.89 -32.27 13.92
C PHE A 119 -8.19 -32.88 13.39
N GLY A 120 -8.53 -32.71 12.11
CA GLY A 120 -9.76 -33.24 11.50
C GLY A 120 -9.72 -34.71 11.09
N GLY A 121 -8.66 -35.46 11.45
CA GLY A 121 -8.46 -36.85 11.09
C GLY A 121 -9.08 -37.89 12.04
N SER A 122 -9.94 -37.50 12.98
CA SER A 122 -10.56 -38.41 13.94
C SER A 122 -12.08 -38.30 13.86
N ASP A 123 -12.69 -39.01 12.93
CA ASP A 123 -14.08 -39.51 13.01
C ASP A 123 -14.31 -40.52 11.86
N ALA A 124 -13.55 -41.61 11.90
CA ALA A 124 -13.90 -42.85 11.23
C ALA A 124 -13.71 -43.98 12.23
N HIS A 125 -14.82 -44.66 12.53
CA HIS A 125 -15.01 -45.85 13.36
C HIS A 125 -15.62 -45.61 14.75
N SER A 126 -16.91 -45.93 14.87
CA SER A 126 -17.30 -47.16 15.55
C SER A 126 -18.67 -47.61 15.02
N ASP A 127 -18.74 -48.90 14.68
CA ASP A 127 -19.93 -49.67 14.30
C ASP A 127 -21.03 -49.70 15.39
#